data_AF-A0A1Q5T2W5-F1
#
_entry.id   AF-A0A1Q5T2W5-F1
#
_cell.length_a   1.000
_cell.length_b   1.000
_cell.length_c   1.000
_cell.angle_alpha   90.00
_cell.angle_beta   90.00
_cell.angle_gamma   90.00
#
_symmetry.space_group_name_H-M   'P 1'
#
loop_
_entity.id
_entity.type
_entity.pdbx_description
1 polymer ?
#
loop_
_entity_poly.entity_id
_entity_poly.type
_entity_poly.pdbx_seq_one_letter_code
_entity_poly.pdbx_strand_id
1 'polypeptide(L)'
;MTITLDTSTGYVHNLTPSQEAKLRELWILLFSSAASVLSAVYEVPLPEGSPNKLFEILDRVNEPTVEAIINALKEEDSNGKPSDSNGTASQANREENGLQNGASKEQESLDKVEALMNKDAQKNIMSEIATKKVTPQHFASLFAQLRKMGVQESEIKSMEKILSKMTPEEMCFSILKMIKQEHPDSLLLRFLRARKWDVGKGFTMMVTNILWRREMEVDDDILPKGELYALEQSRDEKLTAKQKKEGRDFIEQLKTGKSFLHGFDRQGRPVNYVRVKIHKPGAQSEEVLERYIVHVIETTRLIVVPPIETGVRDSWKLWMIYLLTLW
;
A
#
# COMPACT_ATOMS: atom_id res chain seq x y z
N MET A 1 -23.84 -20.09 -11.68
CA MET A 1 -24.53 -18.90 -11.12
C MET A 1 -24.22 -17.73 -12.03
N THR A 2 -25.21 -16.92 -12.38
CA THR A 2 -24.98 -15.67 -13.12
C THR A 2 -24.50 -14.62 -12.11
N ILE A 3 -23.26 -14.16 -12.25
CA ILE A 3 -22.73 -13.07 -11.42
C ILE A 3 -23.43 -11.78 -11.86
N THR A 4 -24.09 -11.10 -10.93
CA THR A 4 -24.64 -9.77 -11.21
C THR A 4 -23.52 -8.75 -11.08
N LEU A 5 -23.12 -8.15 -12.20
CA LEU A 5 -22.14 -7.07 -12.22
C LEU A 5 -22.70 -5.87 -11.45
N ASP A 6 -21.95 -5.42 -10.45
CA ASP A 6 -22.23 -4.17 -9.74
C ASP A 6 -21.89 -3.00 -10.68
N THR A 7 -22.88 -2.17 -11.01
CA THR A 7 -22.71 -1.00 -11.88
C THR A 7 -22.34 0.26 -11.10
N SER A 8 -22.12 0.15 -9.79
CA SER A 8 -21.73 1.30 -8.98
C SER A 8 -20.37 1.85 -9.42
N THR A 9 -20.27 3.18 -9.45
CA THR A 9 -19.03 3.87 -9.83
C THR A 9 -18.04 3.85 -8.67
N GLY A 10 -16.77 4.09 -8.97
CA GLY A 10 -15.72 4.13 -7.95
C GLY A 10 -14.77 2.95 -7.95
N TYR A 11 -14.82 2.13 -8.99
CA TYR A 11 -13.94 0.99 -9.21
C TYR A 11 -13.11 1.23 -10.46
N VAL A 12 -12.02 0.49 -10.59
CA VAL A 12 -11.18 0.53 -11.79
C VAL A 12 -12.05 0.26 -13.03
N HIS A 13 -11.82 1.04 -14.09
CA HIS A 13 -12.63 1.04 -15.33
C HIS A 13 -14.08 1.56 -15.20
N ASN A 14 -14.53 2.01 -14.03
CA ASN A 14 -15.85 2.62 -13.82
C ASN A 14 -15.77 3.84 -12.87
N LEU A 15 -14.96 4.83 -13.24
CA LEU A 15 -14.83 6.09 -12.52
C LEU A 15 -15.55 7.22 -13.28
N THR A 16 -16.25 8.07 -12.53
CA THR A 16 -16.68 9.39 -13.05
C THR A 16 -15.46 10.32 -13.16
N PRO A 17 -15.50 11.38 -13.98
CA PRO A 17 -14.40 12.34 -14.09
C PRO A 17 -13.99 12.95 -12.75
N SER A 18 -14.95 13.21 -11.85
CA SER A 18 -14.67 13.72 -10.50
C SER A 18 -13.96 12.70 -9.61
N GLN A 19 -14.32 11.42 -9.73
CA GLN A 19 -13.68 10.33 -8.98
C GLN A 19 -12.25 10.08 -9.47
N GLU A 20 -12.04 10.11 -10.78
CA GLU A 20 -10.71 9.99 -11.37
C GLU A 20 -9.79 11.15 -10.91
N ALA A 21 -10.30 12.39 -10.91
CA ALA A 21 -9.53 13.54 -10.43
C ALA A 21 -9.08 13.36 -8.96
N LYS A 22 -9.94 12.81 -8.10
CA LYS A 22 -9.63 12.53 -6.70
C LYS A 22 -8.65 11.37 -6.51
N LEU A 23 -8.73 10.35 -7.36
CA LEU A 23 -7.74 9.27 -7.39
C LEU A 23 -6.35 9.80 -7.77
N ARG A 24 -6.29 10.64 -8.80
CA ARG A 24 -5.05 11.32 -9.21
C ARG A 24 -4.50 12.20 -8.08
N GLU A 25 -5.35 12.96 -7.40
CA GLU A 25 -4.96 13.78 -6.25
C GLU A 25 -4.38 12.93 -5.10
N LEU A 26 -4.98 11.77 -4.81
CA LEU A 26 -4.46 10.85 -3.79
C LEU A 26 -3.11 10.23 -4.19
N TRP A 27 -2.93 9.84 -5.45
CA TRP A 27 -1.65 9.40 -5.99
C TRP A 27 -0.57 10.48 -5.86
N ILE A 28 -0.91 11.71 -6.23
CA ILE A 28 -0.03 12.86 -6.11
C ILE A 28 0.42 13.05 -4.66
N LEU A 29 -0.50 13.01 -3.69
CA LEU A 29 -0.15 13.10 -2.26
C LEU A 29 0.81 11.99 -1.84
N LEU A 30 0.54 10.76 -2.27
CA LEU A 30 1.34 9.59 -1.94
C LEU A 30 2.79 9.72 -2.45
N PHE A 31 2.95 10.00 -3.74
CA PHE A 31 4.27 10.14 -4.35
C PHE A 31 5.01 11.38 -3.87
N SER A 32 4.31 12.51 -3.66
CA SER A 32 4.94 13.71 -3.08
C SER A 32 5.47 13.42 -1.67
N SER A 33 4.73 12.62 -0.88
CA SER A 33 5.17 12.21 0.45
C SER A 33 6.43 11.36 0.40
N ALA A 34 6.45 10.33 -0.48
CA ALA A 34 7.63 9.49 -0.67
C ALA A 34 8.83 10.29 -1.19
N ALA A 35 8.61 11.15 -2.18
CA ALA A 35 9.65 11.99 -2.77
C ALA A 35 10.23 12.98 -1.75
N SER A 36 9.40 13.58 -0.89
CA SER A 36 9.85 14.46 0.21
C SER A 36 10.76 13.73 1.21
N VAL A 37 10.45 12.48 1.52
CA VAL A 37 11.30 11.65 2.37
C VAL A 37 12.61 11.30 1.67
N LEU A 38 12.55 10.86 0.41
CA LEU A 38 13.74 10.51 -0.37
C LEU A 38 14.65 11.72 -0.58
N SER A 39 14.09 12.89 -0.86
CA SER A 39 14.81 14.16 -0.95
C SER A 39 15.58 14.47 0.33
N ALA A 40 14.93 14.36 1.50
CA ALA A 40 15.58 14.57 2.79
C ALA A 40 16.66 13.51 3.10
N VAL A 41 16.51 12.29 2.59
CA VAL A 41 17.44 11.18 2.85
C VAL A 41 18.67 11.26 1.95
N TYR A 42 18.47 11.58 0.66
CA TYR A 42 19.46 11.50 -0.41
C TYR A 42 19.93 12.87 -0.94
N GLU A 43 19.46 13.96 -0.33
CA GLU A 43 19.76 15.34 -0.78
C GLU A 43 19.41 15.56 -2.25
N VAL A 44 18.33 14.93 -2.71
CA VAL A 44 17.85 15.07 -4.08
C VAL A 44 16.90 16.28 -4.14
N PRO A 45 17.18 17.30 -4.96
CA PRO A 45 16.30 18.46 -5.07
C PRO A 45 14.93 18.03 -5.61
N LEU A 46 13.86 18.48 -4.96
CA LEU A 46 12.51 18.34 -5.50
C LEU A 46 12.20 19.52 -6.40
N PRO A 47 11.56 19.30 -7.55
CA PRO A 47 11.18 20.40 -8.42
C PRO A 47 10.24 21.37 -7.71
N GLU A 48 10.54 22.66 -7.81
CA GLU A 48 9.66 23.71 -7.31
C GLU A 48 8.38 23.78 -8.16
N GLY A 49 7.23 23.98 -7.51
CA GLY A 49 5.94 24.20 -8.17
C GLY A 49 4.88 23.14 -7.88
N SER A 50 4.03 22.87 -8.88
CA SER A 50 2.91 21.93 -8.69
C SER A 50 3.42 20.50 -8.53
N PRO A 51 2.77 19.64 -7.72
CA PRO A 51 3.18 18.24 -7.58
C PRO A 51 3.28 17.44 -8.89
N ASN A 52 2.58 17.88 -9.95
CA ASN A 52 2.68 17.28 -11.28
C ASN A 52 4.07 17.42 -11.91
N LYS A 53 4.86 18.41 -11.47
CA LYS A 53 6.19 18.68 -11.98
C LYS A 53 7.16 17.52 -11.70
N LEU A 54 6.98 16.83 -10.57
CA LEU A 54 7.71 15.59 -10.28
C LEU A 54 7.44 14.53 -11.35
N PHE A 55 6.16 14.32 -11.69
CA PHE A 55 5.78 13.32 -12.69
C PHE A 55 6.23 13.72 -14.09
N GLU A 56 6.20 15.01 -14.45
CA GLU A 56 6.76 15.48 -15.73
C GLU A 56 8.26 15.16 -15.87
N ILE A 57 9.02 15.19 -14.77
CA ILE A 57 10.44 14.81 -14.76
C ILE A 57 10.57 13.29 -14.88
N LEU A 58 9.80 12.54 -14.10
CA LEU A 58 9.81 11.08 -14.12
C LEU A 58 9.38 10.51 -15.48
N ASP A 59 8.46 11.17 -16.20
CA ASP A 59 8.05 10.77 -17.55
C ASP A 59 9.17 10.92 -18.60
N ARG A 60 10.20 11.74 -18.33
CA ARG A 60 11.38 11.88 -19.21
C ARG A 60 12.42 10.78 -18.94
N VAL A 61 12.29 10.04 -17.85
CA VAL A 61 13.21 8.98 -17.46
C VAL A 61 12.86 7.72 -18.25
N ASN A 62 13.63 7.45 -19.31
CA ASN A 62 13.40 6.29 -20.18
C ASN A 62 13.70 4.95 -19.49
N GLU A 63 14.61 4.93 -18.51
CA GLU A 63 14.98 3.74 -17.74
C GLU A 63 14.77 4.01 -16.25
N PRO A 64 13.96 3.22 -15.53
CA PRO A 64 13.61 3.47 -14.13
C PRO A 64 14.73 3.07 -13.16
N THR A 65 15.95 3.54 -13.42
CA THR A 65 17.13 3.31 -12.57
C THR A 65 17.26 4.43 -11.54
N VAL A 66 17.87 4.11 -10.40
CA VAL A 66 18.07 5.08 -9.31
C VAL A 66 18.93 6.25 -9.83
N GLU A 67 19.97 5.98 -10.60
CA GLU A 67 20.85 7.00 -11.17
C GLU A 67 20.12 7.90 -12.19
N ALA A 68 19.30 7.32 -13.09
CA ALA A 68 18.57 8.11 -14.08
C ALA A 68 17.55 9.05 -13.42
N ILE A 69 16.86 8.58 -12.37
CA ILE A 69 15.93 9.40 -11.58
C ILE A 69 16.69 10.53 -10.86
N ILE A 70 17.81 10.22 -10.20
CA ILE A 70 18.61 11.22 -9.49
C ILE A 70 19.16 12.28 -10.46
N ASN A 71 19.66 11.87 -11.63
CA ASN A 71 20.18 12.80 -12.63
C ASN A 71 19.08 13.71 -13.17
N ALA A 72 17.92 13.16 -13.51
CA ALA A 72 16.78 13.94 -14.00
C ALA A 72 16.30 14.99 -12.97
N LEU A 73 16.31 14.64 -11.68
CA LEU A 73 15.95 15.57 -10.61
C LEU A 73 17.01 16.68 -10.41
N LYS A 74 18.30 16.36 -10.54
CA LYS A 74 19.40 17.34 -10.43
C LYS A 74 19.50 18.28 -11.65
N GLU A 75 19.16 17.80 -12.83
CA GLU A 75 19.16 18.59 -14.07
C GLU A 75 18.08 19.69 -14.07
N GLU A 76 16.90 19.42 -13.50
CA GLU A 76 15.84 20.44 -13.40
C GLU A 76 16.20 21.54 -12.38
N ASP A 77 16.89 21.19 -11.28
CA ASP A 77 17.36 22.16 -10.27
C ASP A 77 18.42 23.12 -10.84
N SER A 78 19.29 22.61 -11.73
CA SER A 78 20.33 23.42 -12.37
C SER A 78 19.79 24.35 -13.47
N ASN A 79 18.63 24.03 -14.08
CA ASN A 79 17.92 24.89 -15.03
C ASN A 79 17.04 25.97 -14.38
N GLY A 80 16.95 26.03 -13.05
CA GLY A 80 16.16 27.00 -12.29
C GLY A 80 16.76 28.41 -12.14
N LYS A 81 17.94 28.70 -12.71
CA LYS A 81 18.48 30.08 -12.78
C LYS A 81 18.01 30.78 -14.06
N PRO A 82 17.52 32.04 -13.98
CA PRO A 82 16.97 32.71 -15.14
C PRO A 82 18.10 32.98 -16.14
N SER A 83 18.00 32.36 -17.31
CA SER A 83 18.72 32.82 -18.50
C SER A 83 17.69 33.16 -19.56
N ASP A 84 17.60 34.45 -19.87
CA ASP A 84 16.97 34.94 -21.07
C ASP A 84 17.62 34.27 -22.28
N SER A 85 16.87 33.48 -23.05
CA SER A 85 17.07 33.43 -24.50
C SER A 85 15.92 32.75 -25.23
N ASN A 86 15.56 33.39 -26.34
CA ASN A 86 14.52 33.04 -27.31
C ASN A 86 14.84 31.77 -28.12
N GLY A 87 13.76 31.12 -28.57
CA GLY A 87 13.70 30.27 -29.77
C GLY A 87 13.90 28.78 -29.48
N THR A 88 13.23 27.82 -30.10
CA THR A 88 12.33 27.80 -31.25
C THR A 88 11.50 26.52 -31.14
N ALA A 89 10.22 26.59 -31.50
CA ALA A 89 9.34 25.42 -31.56
C ALA A 89 9.90 24.34 -32.49
N SER A 90 10.03 23.11 -31.99
CA SER A 90 10.31 21.92 -32.78
C SER A 90 9.19 20.92 -32.54
N GLN A 91 8.29 20.82 -33.52
CA GLN A 91 7.34 19.72 -33.64
C GLN A 91 8.12 18.41 -33.80
N ALA A 92 7.79 17.40 -33.00
CA ALA A 92 8.19 16.02 -33.25
C ALA A 92 6.94 15.14 -33.27
N ASN A 93 6.84 14.39 -34.36
CA ASN A 93 5.68 13.64 -34.81
C ASN A 93 5.30 12.50 -33.86
N ARG A 94 3.98 12.31 -33.74
CA ARG A 94 3.34 11.20 -33.06
C ARG A 94 3.22 10.06 -34.06
N GLU A 95 4.03 9.02 -33.93
CA GLU A 95 3.78 7.73 -34.59
C GLU A 95 3.02 6.83 -33.61
N GLU A 96 1.76 6.56 -33.97
CA GLU A 96 0.99 5.44 -33.45
C GLU A 96 1.62 4.14 -33.94
N ASN A 97 2.00 3.24 -33.03
CA ASN A 97 2.09 1.82 -33.34
C ASN A 97 1.67 0.99 -32.12
N GLY A 98 0.67 0.15 -32.36
CA GLY A 98 -0.05 -0.59 -31.34
C GLY A 98 0.68 -1.80 -30.77
N LEU A 99 0.17 -2.21 -29.61
CA LEU A 99 0.00 -3.58 -29.11
C LEU A 99 0.89 -4.66 -29.75
N GLN A 100 2.07 -4.88 -29.18
CA GLN A 100 2.64 -6.21 -28.88
C GLN A 100 3.99 -6.01 -28.15
N ASN A 101 4.30 -6.89 -27.18
CA ASN A 101 5.54 -7.00 -26.38
C ASN A 101 5.64 -6.17 -25.08
N GLY A 102 4.68 -6.31 -24.17
CA GLY A 102 4.84 -5.83 -22.78
C GLY A 102 5.74 -6.72 -21.91
N ALA A 103 5.65 -8.05 -22.06
CA ALA A 103 6.31 -8.99 -21.15
C ALA A 103 7.84 -9.08 -21.29
N SER A 104 8.40 -8.83 -22.49
CA SER A 104 9.87 -8.90 -22.66
C SER A 104 10.57 -7.64 -22.15
N LYS A 105 9.92 -6.48 -22.22
CA LYS A 105 10.49 -5.21 -21.76
C LYS A 105 10.54 -5.13 -20.23
N GLU A 106 9.51 -5.64 -19.56
CA GLU A 106 9.43 -5.64 -18.10
C GLU A 106 10.50 -6.54 -17.46
N GLN A 107 10.67 -7.76 -17.97
CA GLN A 107 11.73 -8.67 -17.49
C GLN A 107 13.12 -8.10 -17.79
N GLU A 108 13.33 -7.51 -18.96
CA GLU A 108 14.60 -6.89 -19.33
C GLU A 108 14.92 -5.65 -18.47
N SER A 109 13.90 -4.88 -18.06
CA SER A 109 14.06 -3.79 -17.10
C SER A 109 14.38 -4.30 -15.69
N LEU A 110 13.73 -5.38 -15.22
CA LEU A 110 13.99 -5.99 -13.92
C LEU A 110 15.41 -6.57 -13.84
N ASP A 111 15.83 -7.32 -14.87
CA ASP A 111 17.17 -7.92 -14.96
C ASP A 111 18.26 -6.83 -15.03
N LYS A 112 17.98 -5.68 -15.68
CA LYS A 112 18.88 -4.52 -15.73
C LYS A 112 18.95 -3.78 -14.39
N VAL A 113 17.82 -3.60 -13.69
CA VAL A 113 17.83 -2.99 -12.34
C VAL A 113 18.62 -3.86 -11.37
N GLU A 114 18.46 -5.18 -11.43
CA GLU A 114 19.22 -6.13 -10.60
C GLU A 114 20.72 -6.14 -10.96
N ALA A 115 21.07 -5.96 -12.24
CA ALA A 115 22.46 -5.88 -12.71
C ALA A 115 23.14 -4.53 -12.43
N LEU A 116 22.38 -3.43 -12.37
CA LEU A 116 22.89 -2.07 -12.17
C LEU A 116 23.12 -1.72 -10.69
N MET A 117 22.48 -2.44 -9.77
CA MET A 117 22.80 -2.30 -8.35
C MET A 117 23.99 -3.20 -7.99
N ASN A 118 25.15 -2.61 -7.69
CA ASN A 118 26.19 -3.34 -6.96
C ASN A 118 25.55 -3.91 -5.69
N LYS A 119 25.64 -5.23 -5.44
CA LYS A 119 25.07 -5.86 -4.23
C LYS A 119 25.47 -5.14 -2.94
N ASP A 120 26.67 -4.57 -2.89
CA ASP A 120 27.14 -3.77 -1.75
C ASP A 120 26.47 -2.38 -1.71
N ALA A 121 26.27 -1.73 -2.85
CA ALA A 121 25.54 -0.46 -2.93
C ALA A 121 24.05 -0.65 -2.61
N GLN A 122 23.40 -1.70 -3.13
CA GLN A 122 22.04 -2.08 -2.79
C GLN A 122 21.88 -2.31 -1.30
N LYS A 123 22.81 -3.08 -0.70
CA LYS A 123 22.81 -3.40 0.72
C LYS A 123 23.06 -2.16 1.58
N ASN A 124 23.96 -1.26 1.16
CA ASN A 124 24.24 -0.01 1.86
C ASN A 124 23.04 0.94 1.79
N ILE A 125 22.48 1.17 0.59
CA ILE A 125 21.28 1.98 0.37
C ILE A 125 20.12 1.43 1.21
N MET A 126 19.80 0.14 1.10
CA MET A 126 18.74 -0.49 1.90
C MET A 126 19.01 -0.34 3.41
N SER A 127 20.25 -0.51 3.87
CA SER A 127 20.60 -0.34 5.29
C SER A 127 20.46 1.10 5.78
N GLU A 128 20.74 2.09 4.94
CA GLU A 128 20.58 3.51 5.27
C GLU A 128 19.10 3.88 5.34
N ILE A 129 18.31 3.45 4.35
CA ILE A 129 16.85 3.64 4.34
C ILE A 129 16.20 2.94 5.55
N ALA A 130 16.72 1.78 5.95
CA ALA A 130 16.23 1.00 7.10
C ALA A 130 16.50 1.66 8.46
N THR A 131 17.56 2.46 8.58
CA THR A 131 18.06 2.94 9.88
C THR A 131 17.87 4.43 10.11
N LYS A 132 17.73 5.23 9.05
CA LYS A 132 17.58 6.68 9.14
C LYS A 132 16.18 7.05 9.63
N LYS A 133 16.11 7.98 10.60
CA LYS A 133 14.84 8.47 11.14
C LYS A 133 14.29 9.61 10.30
N VAL A 134 13.00 9.58 10.02
CA VAL A 134 12.29 10.68 9.36
C VAL A 134 11.83 11.68 10.43
N THR A 135 11.99 12.98 10.16
CA THR A 135 11.52 14.05 11.05
C THR A 135 10.24 14.68 10.50
N PRO A 136 9.38 15.27 11.34
CA PRO A 136 8.22 16.02 10.89
C PRO A 136 8.51 17.11 9.85
N GLN A 137 9.70 17.70 9.90
CA GLN A 137 10.15 18.72 8.96
C GLN A 137 10.20 18.19 7.53
N HIS A 138 10.52 16.91 7.33
CA HIS A 138 10.53 16.28 6.01
C HIS A 138 9.12 16.19 5.38
N PHE A 139 8.06 16.45 6.15
CA PHE A 139 6.67 16.41 5.69
C PHE A 139 5.99 17.78 5.73
N ALA A 140 6.73 18.87 5.94
CA ALA A 140 6.15 20.21 6.11
C ALA A 140 5.30 20.63 4.90
N SER A 141 5.77 20.37 3.68
CA SER A 141 5.04 20.65 2.43
C SER A 141 3.76 19.83 2.33
N LEU A 142 3.84 18.53 2.62
CA LEU A 142 2.68 17.63 2.67
C LEU A 142 1.63 18.13 3.67
N PHE A 143 2.05 18.49 4.89
CA PHE A 143 1.12 18.98 5.91
C PHE A 143 0.51 20.32 5.52
N ALA A 144 1.25 21.21 4.87
CA ALA A 144 0.69 22.44 4.31
C ALA A 144 -0.37 22.17 3.23
N GLN A 145 -0.11 21.21 2.34
CA GLN A 145 -1.07 20.79 1.33
C GLN A 145 -2.35 20.20 1.97
N LEU A 146 -2.21 19.34 2.98
CA LEU A 146 -3.36 18.74 3.67
C LEU A 146 -4.19 19.79 4.43
N ARG A 147 -3.55 20.80 5.03
CA ARG A 147 -4.29 21.96 5.61
C ARG A 147 -5.10 22.70 4.55
N LYS A 148 -4.52 22.93 3.36
CA LYS A 148 -5.23 23.56 2.23
C LYS A 148 -6.42 22.72 1.76
N MET A 149 -6.33 21.41 1.89
CA MET A 149 -7.42 20.46 1.57
C MET A 149 -8.49 20.34 2.67
N GLY A 150 -8.35 21.08 3.78
CA GLY A 150 -9.34 21.10 4.87
C GLY A 150 -9.25 19.93 5.85
N VAL A 151 -8.13 19.20 5.86
CA VAL A 151 -7.86 18.17 6.89
C VAL A 151 -7.70 18.84 8.24
N GLN A 152 -8.29 18.27 9.28
CA GLN A 152 -8.27 18.88 10.62
C GLN A 152 -6.87 18.82 11.23
N GLU A 153 -6.50 19.83 12.00
CA GLU A 153 -5.16 19.89 12.64
C GLU A 153 -4.91 18.70 13.57
N SER A 154 -5.96 18.14 14.20
CA SER A 154 -5.87 16.91 14.99
C SER A 154 -5.50 15.68 14.15
N GLU A 155 -6.03 15.58 12.94
CA GLU A 155 -5.71 14.50 11.99
C GLU A 155 -4.27 14.63 11.48
N ILE A 156 -3.84 15.86 11.18
CA ILE A 156 -2.45 16.15 10.77
C ILE A 156 -1.47 15.79 11.88
N LYS A 157 -1.73 16.19 13.13
CA LYS A 157 -0.90 15.82 14.29
C LYS A 157 -0.86 14.31 14.52
N SER A 158 -1.99 13.62 14.33
CA SER A 158 -2.03 12.16 14.40
C SER A 158 -1.13 11.54 13.34
N MET A 159 -1.19 12.05 12.11
CA MET A 159 -0.37 11.58 11.00
C MET A 159 1.12 11.91 11.20
N GLU A 160 1.47 13.08 11.72
CA GLU A 160 2.85 13.44 12.10
C GLU A 160 3.42 12.44 13.13
N LYS A 161 2.63 12.09 14.15
CA LYS A 161 2.98 11.07 15.14
C LYS A 161 3.16 9.68 14.51
N ILE A 162 2.36 9.36 13.49
CA ILE A 162 2.48 8.09 12.76
C ILE A 162 3.77 8.08 11.92
N LEU A 163 3.96 9.09 11.07
CA LEU A 163 5.08 9.17 10.14
C LEU A 163 6.44 9.25 10.87
N SER A 164 6.51 9.91 12.03
CA SER A 164 7.73 9.95 12.85
C SER A 164 8.13 8.60 13.47
N LYS A 165 7.22 7.61 13.50
CA LYS A 165 7.56 6.24 13.90
C LYS A 165 8.17 5.43 12.75
N MET A 166 7.97 5.84 11.50
CA MET A 166 8.37 5.09 10.31
C MET A 166 9.75 5.48 9.81
N THR A 167 10.47 4.50 9.27
CA THR A 167 11.66 4.74 8.46
C THR A 167 11.24 5.08 7.02
N PRO A 168 12.11 5.71 6.22
CA PRO A 168 11.88 5.88 4.79
C PRO A 168 11.54 4.57 4.08
N GLU A 169 12.16 3.47 4.52
CA GLU A 169 12.02 2.15 3.89
C GLU A 169 10.61 1.66 4.11
N GLU A 170 10.20 1.67 5.37
CA GLU A 170 8.88 1.24 5.78
C GLU A 170 7.81 2.09 5.10
N MET A 171 8.02 3.40 4.96
CA MET A 171 7.07 4.26 4.28
C MET A 171 6.91 3.90 2.79
N CYS A 172 8.01 3.67 2.08
CA CYS A 172 7.98 3.37 0.65
C CYS A 172 7.52 1.94 0.37
N PHE A 173 8.10 0.95 1.07
CA PHE A 173 7.86 -0.46 0.80
C PHE A 173 6.54 -0.97 1.37
N SER A 174 5.96 -0.36 2.42
CA SER A 174 4.67 -0.81 2.96
C SER A 174 3.56 -0.76 1.91
N ILE A 175 3.54 0.27 1.06
CA ILE A 175 2.53 0.39 -0.01
C ILE A 175 2.70 -0.74 -1.03
N LEU A 176 3.94 -1.03 -1.43
CA LEU A 176 4.23 -2.13 -2.35
C LEU A 176 3.82 -3.49 -1.74
N LYS A 177 4.13 -3.71 -0.46
CA LYS A 177 3.69 -4.90 0.29
C LYS A 177 2.16 -4.99 0.41
N MET A 178 1.46 -3.86 0.42
CA MET A 178 0.00 -3.83 0.49
C MET A 178 -0.67 -4.18 -0.83
N ILE A 179 -0.14 -3.74 -1.98
CA ILE A 179 -0.73 -3.95 -3.31
C ILE A 179 -0.85 -5.45 -3.64
N LYS A 180 0.22 -6.23 -3.43
CA LYS A 180 0.27 -7.67 -3.72
C LYS A 180 -0.22 -7.99 -5.15
N GLN A 181 -1.26 -8.80 -5.29
CA GLN A 181 -1.85 -9.21 -6.58
C GLN A 181 -2.96 -8.27 -7.10
N GLU A 182 -3.17 -7.10 -6.48
CA GLU A 182 -4.25 -6.19 -6.82
C GLU A 182 -3.78 -5.06 -7.76
N HIS A 183 -4.73 -4.42 -8.45
CA HIS A 183 -4.44 -3.20 -9.19
C HIS A 183 -4.08 -2.08 -8.19
N PRO A 184 -3.02 -1.28 -8.42
CA PRO A 184 -2.60 -0.25 -7.48
C PRO A 184 -3.68 0.82 -7.26
N ASP A 185 -4.44 1.20 -8.30
CA ASP A 185 -5.60 2.09 -8.13
C ASP A 185 -6.70 1.48 -7.24
N SER A 186 -6.96 0.17 -7.32
CA SER A 186 -7.97 -0.48 -6.50
C SER A 186 -7.68 -0.29 -5.01
N LEU A 187 -6.40 -0.40 -4.61
CA LEU A 187 -5.98 -0.15 -3.24
C LEU A 187 -6.33 1.27 -2.79
N LEU A 188 -5.99 2.28 -3.58
CA LEU A 188 -6.30 3.68 -3.25
C LEU A 188 -7.80 3.99 -3.28
N LEU A 189 -8.52 3.43 -4.23
CA LEU A 189 -9.95 3.60 -4.37
C LEU A 189 -10.71 3.06 -3.15
N ARG A 190 -10.23 2.00 -2.48
CA ARG A 190 -10.81 1.53 -1.20
C ARG A 190 -10.82 2.63 -0.15
N PHE A 191 -9.70 3.33 0.04
CA PHE A 191 -9.61 4.42 1.01
C PHE A 191 -10.51 5.61 0.64
N LEU A 192 -10.57 5.97 -0.65
CA LEU A 192 -11.44 7.03 -1.13
C LEU A 192 -12.92 6.70 -0.92
N ARG A 193 -13.37 5.50 -1.31
CA ARG A 193 -14.77 5.08 -1.10
C ARG A 193 -15.12 5.05 0.38
N ALA A 194 -14.24 4.50 1.23
CA ALA A 194 -14.45 4.42 2.68
C ALA A 194 -14.46 5.80 3.37
N ARG A 195 -13.96 6.84 2.71
CA ARG A 195 -13.98 8.23 3.20
C ARG A 195 -14.84 9.14 2.33
N LYS A 196 -15.84 8.58 1.64
CA LYS A 196 -16.84 9.33 0.85
C LYS A 196 -16.18 10.29 -0.14
N TRP A 197 -15.07 9.86 -0.74
CA TRP A 197 -14.28 10.63 -1.70
C TRP A 197 -13.66 11.90 -1.10
N ASP A 198 -13.42 11.96 0.21
CA ASP A 198 -12.58 12.97 0.85
C ASP A 198 -11.11 12.52 0.76
N VAL A 199 -10.33 13.19 -0.08
CA VAL A 199 -8.95 12.79 -0.39
C VAL A 199 -8.05 12.90 0.84
N GLY A 200 -8.18 13.98 1.61
CA GLY A 200 -7.39 14.20 2.82
C GLY A 200 -7.67 13.13 3.89
N LYS A 201 -8.95 12.85 4.17
CA LYS A 201 -9.32 11.77 5.11
C LYS A 201 -8.94 10.39 4.58
N GLY A 202 -9.03 10.16 3.28
CA GLY A 202 -8.58 8.93 2.62
C GLY A 202 -7.08 8.70 2.82
N PHE A 203 -6.27 9.74 2.62
CA PHE A 203 -4.83 9.71 2.84
C PHE A 203 -4.47 9.44 4.32
N THR A 204 -5.08 10.17 5.27
CA THR A 204 -4.87 9.93 6.70
C THR A 204 -5.21 8.49 7.10
N MET A 205 -6.28 7.94 6.53
CA MET A 205 -6.68 6.56 6.77
C MET A 205 -5.65 5.56 6.23
N MET A 206 -5.11 5.79 5.03
CA MET A 206 -4.09 4.94 4.43
C MET A 206 -2.82 4.93 5.28
N VAL A 207 -2.32 6.10 5.71
CA VAL A 207 -1.13 6.19 6.58
C VAL A 207 -1.36 5.49 7.92
N THR A 208 -2.56 5.61 8.48
CA THR A 208 -2.92 4.88 9.72
C THR A 208 -2.94 3.37 9.50
N ASN A 209 -3.46 2.90 8.36
CA ASN A 209 -3.45 1.49 8.00
C ASN A 209 -2.01 0.97 7.88
N ILE A 210 -1.15 1.68 7.16
CA ILE A 210 0.28 1.33 7.01
C ILE A 210 0.96 1.14 8.36
N LEU A 211 0.77 2.07 9.30
CA LEU A 211 1.36 1.92 10.64
C LEU A 211 0.81 0.70 11.37
N TRP A 212 -0.51 0.51 11.35
CA TRP A 212 -1.13 -0.65 12.01
C TRP A 212 -0.62 -1.96 11.44
N ARG A 213 -0.45 -2.07 10.10
CA ARG A 213 0.11 -3.28 9.47
C ARG A 213 1.50 -3.60 9.97
N ARG A 214 2.32 -2.56 10.16
CA ARG A 214 3.65 -2.70 10.72
C ARG A 214 3.62 -3.12 12.18
N GLU A 215 2.82 -2.43 13.01
CA GLU A 215 2.70 -2.75 14.43
C GLU A 215 2.16 -4.18 14.66
N MET A 216 1.31 -4.69 13.75
CA MET A 216 0.82 -6.07 13.72
C MET A 216 1.73 -7.05 12.97
N GLU A 217 2.81 -6.58 12.36
CA GLU A 217 3.75 -7.35 11.55
C GLU A 217 3.05 -8.23 10.50
N VAL A 218 2.06 -7.68 9.81
CA VAL A 218 1.20 -8.45 8.90
C VAL A 218 2.00 -9.08 7.76
N ASP A 219 2.83 -8.26 7.11
CA ASP A 219 3.56 -8.65 5.91
C ASP A 219 4.89 -9.37 6.23
N ASP A 220 5.49 -9.09 7.38
CA ASP A 220 6.81 -9.62 7.75
C ASP A 220 6.73 -10.84 8.68
N ASP A 221 5.60 -11.06 9.36
CA ASP A 221 5.45 -12.12 10.36
C ASP A 221 4.21 -12.99 10.15
N ILE A 222 3.00 -12.40 10.17
CA ILE A 222 1.74 -13.17 10.13
C ILE A 222 1.62 -13.98 8.84
N LEU A 223 1.86 -13.34 7.70
CA LEU A 223 1.70 -13.97 6.39
C LEU A 223 2.79 -15.00 6.05
N PRO A 224 4.10 -14.70 6.21
CA PRO A 224 5.14 -15.67 5.92
C PRO A 224 5.08 -16.93 6.80
N LYS A 225 4.66 -16.79 8.06
CA LYS A 225 4.52 -17.93 8.99
C LYS A 225 3.31 -18.80 8.64
N GLY A 226 2.13 -18.19 8.54
CA GLY A 226 0.89 -18.88 8.17
C GLY A 226 0.55 -20.12 9.01
N GLU A 227 -0.24 -21.03 8.42
CA GLU A 227 -0.78 -22.22 9.10
C GLU A 227 0.30 -23.27 9.43
N LEU A 228 1.24 -23.49 8.51
CA LEU A 228 2.30 -24.49 8.68
C LEU A 228 3.19 -24.16 9.88
N TYR A 229 3.63 -22.90 10.00
CA TYR A 229 4.40 -22.46 11.15
C TYR A 229 3.64 -22.65 12.46
N ALA A 230 2.34 -22.30 12.50
CA ALA A 230 1.54 -22.50 13.72
C ALA A 230 1.47 -23.98 14.14
N LEU A 231 1.42 -24.89 13.16
CA LEU A 231 1.46 -26.33 13.41
C LEU A 231 2.83 -26.78 13.96
N GLU A 232 3.92 -26.31 13.35
CA GLU A 232 5.29 -26.61 13.80
C GLU A 232 5.54 -26.04 15.20
N GLN A 233 5.19 -24.78 15.44
CA GLN A 233 5.25 -24.11 16.74
C GLN A 233 4.50 -24.88 17.82
N SER A 234 3.35 -25.46 17.49
CA SER A 234 2.55 -26.24 18.44
C SER A 234 3.23 -27.54 18.90
N ARG A 235 4.14 -28.08 18.08
CA ARG A 235 4.80 -29.39 18.23
C ARG A 235 6.25 -29.28 18.69
N ASP A 236 6.93 -28.16 18.41
CA ASP A 236 8.34 -27.98 18.73
C ASP A 236 8.60 -28.11 20.25
N GLU A 237 9.48 -29.02 20.62
CA GLU A 237 9.86 -29.30 22.00
C GLU A 237 10.86 -28.27 22.55
N LYS A 238 11.54 -27.52 21.67
CA LYS A 238 12.52 -26.49 22.05
C LYS A 238 11.87 -25.18 22.48
N LEU A 239 10.60 -24.97 22.15
CA LEU A 239 9.86 -23.75 22.44
C LEU A 239 9.24 -23.76 23.84
N THR A 240 9.02 -22.56 24.37
CA THR A 240 8.37 -22.37 25.68
C THR A 240 6.92 -22.88 25.66
N ALA A 241 6.39 -23.24 26.83
CA ALA A 241 4.99 -23.65 26.97
C ALA A 241 3.99 -22.60 26.43
N LYS A 242 4.33 -21.31 26.55
CA LYS A 242 3.54 -20.19 26.01
C LYS A 242 3.52 -20.23 24.48
N GLN A 243 4.68 -20.25 23.83
CA GLN A 243 4.78 -20.28 22.36
C GLN A 243 4.09 -21.51 21.77
N LYS A 244 4.27 -22.68 22.39
CA LYS A 244 3.56 -23.89 21.95
C LYS A 244 2.04 -23.74 22.10
N LYS A 245 1.58 -23.06 23.15
CA LYS A 245 0.15 -22.78 23.37
C LYS A 245 -0.39 -21.83 22.31
N GLU A 246 0.34 -20.77 21.96
CA GLU A 246 -0.05 -19.82 20.91
C GLU A 246 -0.26 -20.55 19.56
N GLY A 247 0.67 -21.42 19.17
CA GLY A 247 0.51 -22.25 17.96
C GLY A 247 -0.69 -23.20 18.03
N ARG A 248 -0.91 -23.87 19.17
CA ARG A 248 -2.09 -24.72 19.38
C ARG A 248 -3.39 -23.92 19.27
N ASP A 249 -3.45 -22.76 19.92
CA ASP A 249 -4.64 -21.90 19.97
C ASP A 249 -4.99 -21.35 18.58
N PHE A 250 -3.98 -21.02 17.77
CA PHE A 250 -4.16 -20.61 16.37
C PHE A 250 -4.73 -21.74 15.52
N ILE A 251 -4.12 -22.93 15.57
CA ILE A 251 -4.60 -24.13 14.85
C ILE A 251 -6.01 -24.53 15.30
N GLU A 252 -6.35 -24.34 16.58
CA GLU A 252 -7.69 -24.58 17.09
C GLU A 252 -8.72 -23.64 16.46
N GLN A 253 -8.38 -22.38 16.15
CA GLN A 253 -9.31 -21.50 15.41
C GLN A 253 -9.68 -22.08 14.05
N LEU A 254 -8.69 -22.60 13.31
CA LEU A 254 -8.91 -23.24 12.01
C LEU A 254 -9.76 -24.51 12.15
N LYS A 255 -9.48 -25.35 13.16
CA LYS A 255 -10.14 -26.66 13.34
C LYS A 255 -11.55 -26.57 13.91
N THR A 256 -11.84 -25.56 14.71
CA THR A 256 -13.16 -25.44 15.37
C THR A 256 -14.29 -25.14 14.40
N GLY A 257 -13.99 -24.74 13.16
CA GLY A 257 -15.00 -24.33 12.17
C GLY A 257 -15.78 -23.08 12.61
N LYS A 258 -15.19 -22.27 13.51
CA LYS A 258 -15.75 -20.99 13.97
C LYS A 258 -15.80 -19.96 12.85
N SER A 259 -14.77 -19.92 12.03
CA SER A 259 -14.72 -19.12 10.81
C SER A 259 -14.15 -19.94 9.69
N PHE A 260 -14.76 -19.88 8.51
CA PHE A 260 -14.25 -20.54 7.31
C PHE A 260 -14.74 -19.82 6.05
N LEU A 261 -13.93 -19.89 5.00
CA LEU A 261 -14.27 -19.39 3.67
C LEU A 261 -15.05 -20.45 2.91
N HIS A 262 -16.19 -20.10 2.35
CA HIS A 262 -16.95 -21.02 1.51
C HIS A 262 -17.81 -20.29 0.48
N GLY A 263 -17.59 -20.63 -0.79
CA GLY A 263 -18.40 -20.12 -1.89
C GLY A 263 -18.30 -18.60 -2.08
N PHE A 264 -19.19 -18.11 -2.93
CA PHE A 264 -19.26 -16.71 -3.33
C PHE A 264 -20.71 -16.25 -3.27
N ASP A 265 -20.92 -14.97 -3.01
CA ASP A 265 -22.25 -14.38 -3.10
C ASP A 265 -22.68 -14.12 -4.56
N ARG A 266 -23.86 -13.52 -4.76
CA ARG A 266 -24.39 -13.21 -6.10
C ARG A 266 -23.56 -12.19 -6.88
N GLN A 267 -22.70 -11.44 -6.20
CA GLN A 267 -21.78 -10.46 -6.78
C GLN A 267 -20.37 -11.06 -6.96
N GLY A 268 -20.18 -12.35 -6.67
CA GLY A 268 -18.90 -13.03 -6.80
C GLY A 268 -17.92 -12.76 -5.67
N ARG A 269 -18.36 -12.18 -4.54
CA ARG A 269 -17.49 -11.90 -3.39
C ARG A 269 -17.29 -13.16 -2.54
N PRO A 270 -16.04 -13.51 -2.17
CA PRO A 270 -15.80 -14.62 -1.25
C PRO A 270 -16.57 -14.43 0.05
N VAL A 271 -17.20 -15.50 0.55
CA VAL A 271 -17.99 -15.43 1.79
C VAL A 271 -17.21 -16.08 2.93
N ASN A 272 -16.95 -15.30 3.99
CA ASN A 272 -16.48 -15.80 5.27
C ASN A 272 -17.68 -16.01 6.22
N TYR A 273 -17.90 -17.26 6.60
CA TYR A 273 -18.91 -17.64 7.58
C TYR A 273 -18.34 -17.58 8.99
N VAL A 274 -19.02 -16.88 9.91
CA VAL A 274 -18.60 -16.80 11.33
C VAL A 274 -19.71 -17.33 12.24
N ARG A 275 -19.46 -18.47 12.90
CA ARG A 275 -20.41 -19.15 13.79
C ARG A 275 -20.26 -18.67 15.23
N VAL A 276 -20.95 -17.59 15.57
CA VAL A 276 -20.88 -16.96 16.90
C VAL A 276 -21.28 -17.92 18.05
N LYS A 277 -22.24 -18.83 17.82
CA LYS A 277 -22.73 -19.77 18.84
C LYS A 277 -21.63 -20.64 19.47
N ILE A 278 -20.53 -20.90 18.74
CA ILE A 278 -19.43 -21.75 19.19
C ILE A 278 -18.19 -20.94 19.62
N HIS A 279 -18.29 -19.61 19.66
CA HIS A 279 -17.25 -18.76 20.24
C HIS A 279 -17.26 -18.89 21.77
N LYS A 280 -16.06 -19.11 22.35
CA LYS A 280 -15.86 -19.21 23.80
C LYS A 280 -14.91 -18.08 24.21
N PRO A 281 -15.42 -17.00 24.84
CA PRO A 281 -14.58 -15.91 25.33
C PRO A 281 -13.50 -16.42 26.29
N GLY A 282 -12.29 -15.89 26.17
CA GLY A 282 -11.15 -16.24 27.05
C GLY A 282 -10.49 -17.60 26.76
N ALA A 283 -10.96 -18.37 25.77
CA ALA A 283 -10.33 -19.64 25.42
C ALA A 283 -8.96 -19.46 24.74
N GLN A 284 -8.74 -18.32 24.08
CA GLN A 284 -7.50 -17.92 23.43
C GLN A 284 -7.12 -16.51 23.89
N SER A 285 -5.83 -16.16 23.80
CA SER A 285 -5.42 -14.77 23.96
C SER A 285 -5.96 -13.91 22.81
N GLU A 286 -6.16 -12.62 23.10
CA GLU A 286 -6.58 -11.64 22.10
C GLU A 286 -5.58 -11.58 20.94
N GLU A 287 -4.29 -11.52 21.25
CA GLU A 287 -3.20 -11.53 20.26
C GLU A 287 -3.29 -12.70 19.28
N VAL A 288 -3.49 -13.93 19.75
CA VAL A 288 -3.60 -15.11 18.86
C VAL A 288 -4.86 -15.03 17.99
N LEU A 289 -5.96 -14.54 18.57
CA LEU A 289 -7.22 -14.40 17.84
C LEU A 289 -7.13 -13.32 16.75
N GLU A 290 -6.52 -12.18 17.05
CA GLU A 290 -6.28 -11.10 16.09
C GLU A 290 -5.39 -11.57 14.95
N ARG A 291 -4.27 -12.23 15.26
CA ARG A 291 -3.37 -12.78 14.23
C ARG A 291 -4.07 -13.80 13.33
N TYR A 292 -4.91 -14.66 13.90
CA TYR A 292 -5.76 -15.56 13.13
C TYR A 292 -6.73 -14.81 12.20
N ILE A 293 -7.41 -13.78 12.71
CA ILE A 293 -8.34 -12.96 11.91
C ILE A 293 -7.60 -12.31 10.74
N VAL A 294 -6.44 -11.70 10.98
CA VAL A 294 -5.62 -11.08 9.94
C VAL A 294 -5.18 -12.10 8.90
N HIS A 295 -4.71 -13.27 9.35
CA HIS A 295 -4.33 -14.36 8.45
C HIS A 295 -5.49 -14.77 7.53
N VAL A 296 -6.71 -14.92 8.07
CA VAL A 296 -7.90 -15.27 7.28
C VAL A 296 -8.27 -14.15 6.29
N ILE A 297 -8.20 -12.88 6.70
CA ILE A 297 -8.47 -11.74 5.82
C ILE A 297 -7.48 -11.71 4.65
N GLU A 298 -6.19 -11.83 4.94
CA GLU A 298 -5.15 -11.77 3.91
C GLU A 298 -5.19 -12.97 2.96
N THR A 299 -5.43 -14.18 3.48
CA THR A 299 -5.58 -15.38 2.63
C THR A 299 -6.85 -15.34 1.78
N THR A 300 -7.91 -14.65 2.23
CA THR A 300 -9.12 -14.42 1.41
C THR A 300 -8.78 -13.69 0.12
N ARG A 301 -7.80 -12.78 0.14
CA ARG A 301 -7.38 -12.02 -1.05
C ARG A 301 -6.85 -12.91 -2.17
N LEU A 302 -6.37 -14.13 -1.86
CA LEU A 302 -5.88 -15.10 -2.86
C LEU A 302 -6.98 -15.65 -3.76
N ILE A 303 -8.24 -15.59 -3.33
CA ILE A 303 -9.40 -16.10 -4.07
C ILE A 303 -10.33 -14.97 -4.56
N VAL A 304 -9.92 -13.72 -4.38
CA VAL A 304 -10.61 -12.56 -4.95
C VAL A 304 -10.19 -12.42 -6.41
N VAL A 305 -11.17 -12.36 -7.30
CA VAL A 305 -10.95 -12.25 -8.75
C VAL A 305 -11.44 -10.86 -9.21
N PRO A 306 -10.62 -10.08 -9.94
CA PRO A 306 -11.07 -8.82 -10.52
C PRO A 306 -12.39 -8.98 -11.31
N PRO A 307 -13.32 -8.01 -11.27
CA PRO A 307 -13.21 -6.67 -10.68
C PRO A 307 -13.60 -6.61 -9.19
N ILE A 308 -13.84 -7.75 -8.54
CA ILE A 308 -14.19 -7.78 -7.13
C ILE A 308 -12.96 -7.41 -6.31
N GLU A 309 -13.18 -6.55 -5.31
CA GLU A 309 -12.11 -6.04 -4.45
C GLU A 309 -12.30 -6.42 -2.97
N THR A 310 -13.42 -7.04 -2.57
CA THR A 310 -13.73 -7.33 -1.16
C THR A 310 -14.38 -8.69 -0.96
N GLY A 311 -14.10 -9.30 0.20
CA GLY A 311 -14.90 -10.40 0.73
C GLY A 311 -16.11 -9.89 1.51
N VAL A 312 -17.09 -10.76 1.74
CA VAL A 312 -18.22 -10.46 2.63
C VAL A 312 -18.29 -11.43 3.79
N ARG A 313 -18.91 -10.97 4.87
CA ARG A 313 -19.18 -11.79 6.05
C ARG A 313 -20.67 -11.89 6.27
N ASP A 314 -21.14 -13.11 6.51
CA ASP A 314 -22.51 -13.37 6.90
C ASP A 314 -22.62 -13.45 8.44
N SER A 315 -22.74 -12.30 9.12
CA SER A 315 -23.27 -12.17 10.50
C SER A 315 -23.39 -10.72 10.99
N TRP A 316 -24.44 -10.47 11.77
CA TRP A 316 -24.77 -9.19 12.42
C TRP A 316 -23.95 -8.97 13.70
N LYS A 317 -22.85 -8.21 13.65
CA LYS A 317 -22.32 -7.33 14.73
C LYS A 317 -21.02 -6.59 14.35
N LEU A 318 -20.90 -5.36 14.87
CA LEU A 318 -20.17 -4.21 14.30
C LEU A 318 -18.64 -4.17 14.46
N TRP A 319 -18.01 -4.92 15.35
CA TRP A 319 -16.61 -4.65 15.72
C TRP A 319 -15.56 -4.99 14.65
N MET A 320 -15.85 -5.98 13.79
CA MET A 320 -14.99 -6.36 12.65
C MET A 320 -15.31 -5.60 11.36
N ILE A 321 -16.31 -4.69 11.37
CA ILE A 321 -16.72 -3.98 10.15
C ILE A 321 -15.60 -3.05 9.66
N TYR A 322 -14.89 -2.37 10.57
CA TYR A 322 -13.77 -1.50 10.20
C TYR A 322 -12.53 -2.26 9.68
N LEU A 323 -12.37 -3.54 10.02
CA LEU A 323 -11.27 -4.39 9.57
C LEU A 323 -11.60 -5.23 8.33
N LEU A 324 -12.84 -5.21 7.83
CA LEU A 324 -13.21 -5.92 6.59
C LEU A 324 -13.72 -4.97 5.49
N THR A 325 -14.23 -3.79 5.84
CA THR A 325 -14.66 -2.79 4.84
C THR A 325 -13.51 -2.06 4.14
N LEU A 326 -12.28 -2.29 4.60
CA LEU A 326 -11.06 -1.62 4.15
C LEU A 326 -9.97 -2.60 3.69
N TRP A 327 -10.31 -3.88 3.64
CA TRP A 327 -9.45 -4.98 3.22
C TRP A 327 -10.01 -5.61 1.96
#